data_AF-A0A976IV03-F1
#
_entry.id   AF-A0A976IV03-F1
#
_cell.length_a   1.000
_cell.length_b   1.000
_cell.length_c   1.000
_cell.angle_alpha   90.00
_cell.angle_beta   90.00
_cell.angle_gamma   90.00
#
_symmetry.space_group_name_H-M   'P 1'
#
loop_
_entity.id
_entity.type
_entity.pdbx_description
1 polymer ?
#
loop_
_entity_poly.entity_id
_entity_poly.type
_entity_poly.pdbx_seq_one_letter_code
_entity_poly.pdbx_strand_id
1 'polypeptide(L)' 'MDADKTTIERAFELARSGDCRRVGDIVARLDREGYDGRQIQGSVLKKQLARLIEEARKADDGRGSKPADEP' A
#
# COMPACT_ATOMS: atom_id res chain seq x y z
N MET A 1 22.98 -6.18 10.67
CA MET A 1 22.52 -5.28 9.60
C MET A 1 21.15 -5.78 9.24
N ASP A 2 20.23 -5.43 10.11
CA ASP A 2 18.92 -6.02 10.24
C ASP A 2 18.04 -5.09 9.47
N ALA A 3 17.89 -5.41 8.17
CA ALA A 3 17.27 -4.56 7.17
C ALA A 3 15.92 -4.04 7.68
N ASP A 4 16.02 -2.83 8.22
CA ASP A 4 14.94 -1.98 8.66
C ASP A 4 13.92 -1.96 7.52
N LYS A 5 12.66 -2.32 7.83
CA LYS A 5 11.56 -2.34 6.86
C LYS A 5 11.72 -1.19 5.88
N THR A 6 11.92 -1.50 4.61
CA THR A 6 12.19 -0.43 3.64
C THR A 6 10.94 0.43 3.48
N THR A 7 11.10 1.73 3.22
CA THR A 7 9.98 2.65 2.90
C THR A 7 9.03 2.04 1.86
N ILE A 8 9.59 1.29 0.91
CA ILE A 8 8.85 0.57 -0.12
C ILE A 8 7.95 -0.50 0.49
N GLU A 9 8.48 -1.41 1.31
CA GLU A 9 7.67 -2.44 1.98
C GLU A 9 6.54 -1.83 2.80
N ARG A 10 6.84 -0.76 3.56
CA ARG A 10 5.82 -0.07 4.34
C ARG A 10 4.73 0.55 3.46
N ALA A 11 5.10 1.11 2.31
CA ALA A 11 4.16 1.60 1.32
C ALA A 11 3.23 0.49 0.81
N PHE A 12 3.78 -0.69 0.53
CA PHE A 12 3.02 -1.86 0.11
C PHE A 12 2.07 -2.37 1.20
N GLU A 13 2.50 -2.40 2.47
CA GLU A 13 1.62 -2.74 3.61
C GLU A 13 0.43 -1.78 3.69
N LEU A 14 0.69 -0.46 3.64
CA LEU A 14 -0.35 0.57 3.70
C LEU A 14 -1.33 0.50 2.52
N ALA A 15 -0.84 0.18 1.33
CA ALA A 15 -1.68 -0.02 0.15
C ALA A 15 -2.60 -1.24 0.30
N ARG A 16 -2.10 -2.35 0.84
CA ARG A 16 -2.88 -3.59 1.04
C ARG A 16 -3.85 -3.52 2.22
N SER A 17 -3.56 -2.70 3.23
CA SER A 17 -4.43 -2.53 4.40
C SER A 17 -5.79 -1.93 4.04
N GLY A 18 -5.85 -1.15 2.95
CA GLY A 18 -7.07 -0.43 2.54
C GLY A 18 -7.31 0.87 3.30
N ASP A 19 -6.50 1.18 4.32
CA ASP A 19 -6.55 2.44 5.08
C ASP A 19 -6.27 3.69 4.25
N CYS A 20 -5.50 3.55 3.16
CA CYS A 20 -5.12 4.65 2.28
C CYS A 20 -5.94 4.61 0.99
N ARG A 21 -6.57 5.73 0.62
CA ARG A 21 -7.36 5.82 -0.64
C ARG A 21 -6.53 6.26 -1.84
N ARG A 22 -5.37 6.87 -1.63
CA ARG A 22 -4.47 7.37 -2.68
C ARG A 22 -3.03 7.17 -2.28
N VAL A 23 -2.14 7.18 -3.27
CA VAL A 23 -0.68 7.11 -3.02
C VAL A 23 -0.18 8.30 -2.19
N GLY A 24 -0.84 9.46 -2.30
CA GLY A 24 -0.53 10.62 -1.44
C GLY A 24 -0.78 10.35 0.05
N ASP A 25 -1.83 9.60 0.40
CA ASP A 25 -2.10 9.21 1.79
C ASP A 25 -1.01 8.26 2.32
N ILE A 26 -0.53 7.35 1.48
CA ILE A 26 0.58 6.45 1.81
C ILE A 26 1.83 7.28 2.12
N VAL A 27 2.19 8.22 1.25
CA VAL A 27 3.35 9.10 1.44
C VAL A 27 3.24 9.92 2.73
N ALA A 28 2.07 10.49 3.01
CA ALA A 28 1.84 11.22 4.25
C ALA A 28 1.92 10.34 5.50
N ARG A 29 1.46 9.08 5.43
CA ARG A 29 1.58 8.11 6.53
C ARG A 29 3.03 7.75 6.77
N LEU A 30 3.76 7.46 5.70
CA LEU A 30 5.19 7.14 5.74
C LEU A 30 5.99 8.27 6.39
N ASP A 31 5.76 9.52 5.97
CA ASP A 31 6.41 10.71 6.53
C ASP A 31 6.13 10.84 8.05
N ARG A 32 4.88 10.63 8.47
CA ARG A 32 4.49 10.62 9.89
C ARG A 32 5.13 9.49 10.70
N GLU A 33 5.39 8.36 10.07
CA GLU A 33 6.05 7.21 10.68
C GLU A 33 7.59 7.35 10.67
N GLY A 34 8.14 8.40 10.02
CA GLY A 34 9.57 8.65 9.91
C GLY A 34 10.25 8.01 8.70
N TYR A 35 9.47 7.53 7.72
CA TYR A 35 9.99 6.97 6.46
C TYR A 35 10.12 8.04 5.37
N ASP A 36 11.03 7.79 4.43
CA ASP A 36 11.38 8.73 3.37
C ASP A 36 10.43 8.61 2.17
N GLY A 37 9.24 9.21 2.27
CA GLY A 37 8.18 9.14 1.25
C GLY A 37 8.62 9.62 -0.15
N ARG A 38 9.75 10.33 -0.26
CA ARG A 38 10.39 10.72 -1.52
C ARG A 38 10.86 9.53 -2.35
N GLN A 39 11.14 8.39 -1.73
CA GLN A 39 11.45 7.14 -2.43
C GLN A 39 10.24 6.62 -3.22
N ILE A 40 9.02 7.02 -2.84
CA ILE A 40 7.76 6.68 -3.50
C ILE A 40 7.41 7.69 -4.61
N GLN A 41 8.41 8.20 -5.34
CA GLN A 41 8.18 9.15 -6.43
C GLN A 41 8.13 8.54 -7.83
N GLY A 42 8.63 7.31 -8.01
CA GLY A 42 8.67 6.64 -9.31
C GLY A 42 7.27 6.35 -9.90
N SER A 43 7.06 6.71 -11.18
CA SER A 43 5.78 6.52 -11.88
C SER A 43 5.31 5.07 -11.89
N VAL A 44 6.23 4.11 -11.96
CA VAL A 44 5.92 2.66 -11.91
C VAL A 44 5.45 2.26 -10.52
N LEU A 45 6.17 2.69 -9.48
CA LEU A 45 5.84 2.36 -8.09
C LEU A 45 4.49 2.96 -7.68
N LYS A 46 4.22 4.21 -8.08
CA LYS A 46 2.91 4.85 -7.87
C LYS A 46 1.78 4.06 -8.53
N LYS A 47 1.97 3.56 -9.76
CA LYS A 47 0.98 2.72 -10.45
C LYS A 47 0.74 1.40 -9.71
N GLN A 48 1.79 0.75 -9.21
CA GLN A 48 1.66 -0.49 -8.44
C GLN A 48 0.90 -0.27 -7.13
N LEU A 49 1.25 0.78 -6.38
CA LEU A 49 0.56 1.14 -5.14
C LEU A 49 -0.90 1.53 -5.38
N ALA A 50 -1.17 2.31 -6.42
CA ALA A 50 -2.53 2.68 -6.80
C ALA A 50 -3.38 1.44 -7.13
N ARG A 51 -2.84 0.50 -7.91
CA ARG A 51 -3.51 -0.77 -8.21
C ARG A 51 -3.81 -1.55 -6.94
N LEU A 52 -2.84 -1.68 -6.02
CA LEU A 52 -3.04 -2.39 -4.75
C LEU A 52 -4.09 -1.73 -3.85
N ILE A 53 -4.12 -0.39 -3.80
CA ILE A 53 -5.17 0.35 -3.09
C ILE A 53 -6.54 0.02 -3.69
N GLU A 54 -6.65 -0.01 -5.02
CA GLU A 54 -7.91 -0.37 -5.68
C GLU A 54 -8.33 -1.81 -5.38
N GLU A 55 -7.40 -2.75 -5.38
CA GLU A 55 -7.65 -4.16 -5.05
C GLU A 55 -8.07 -4.32 -3.59
N ALA A 56 -7.37 -3.63 -2.67
CA ALA A 56 -7.70 -3.60 -1.25
C ALA A 56 -9.07 -2.96 -1.00
N ARG A 57 -9.40 -1.89 -1.73
CA ARG A 57 -10.72 -1.25 -1.68
C ARG A 57 -11.81 -2.19 -2.19
N LYS A 58 -11.58 -2.93 -3.27
CA LYS A 58 -12.53 -3.96 -3.74
C LYS A 58 -12.70 -5.08 -2.72
N ALA A 59 -11.63 -5.47 -2.04
CA ALA A 59 -11.68 -6.48 -0.99
C ALA A 59 -12.36 -5.99 0.30
N ASP A 60 -12.25 -4.71 0.63
CA ASP A 60 -12.92 -4.08 1.78
C ASP A 60 -14.42 -3.84 1.52
N ASP A 61 -14.76 -3.26 0.35
CA ASP A 61 -16.13 -3.11 -0.14
C ASP A 61 -16.80 -4.49 -0.30
N GLY A 62 -16.01 -5.50 -0.69
CA GLY A 62 -16.38 -6.91 -0.79
C GLY A 62 -16.20 -7.73 0.48
N ARG A 63 -15.93 -7.12 1.66
CA ARG A 63 -15.86 -7.85 2.95
C ARG A 63 -17.24 -8.26 3.48
N GLY A 64 -18.04 -8.81 2.55
CA GLY A 64 -19.06 -9.81 2.73
C GLY A 64 -18.81 -11.10 1.91
N SER A 65 -17.68 -11.29 1.21
CA SER A 65 -17.42 -12.54 0.45
C SER A 65 -15.94 -12.87 0.33
N LYS A 66 -15.54 -13.99 0.96
CA LYS A 66 -14.23 -14.64 0.80
C LYS A 66 -13.95 -14.92 -0.69
N PRO A 67 -12.72 -14.68 -1.21
CA PRO A 67 -12.34 -15.27 -2.48
C PRO A 67 -12.09 -16.77 -2.27
N ALA A 68 -12.89 -17.58 -2.95
CA ALA A 68 -12.57 -18.97 -3.26
C ALA A 68 -11.45 -18.95 -4.30
N ASP A 69 -10.25 -19.37 -3.92
CA ASP A 69 -9.28 -19.91 -4.86
C ASP A 69 -8.39 -20.91 -4.10
N GLU A 70 -8.79 -22.18 -4.15
CA GLU A 70 -7.92 -23.32 -3.88
C GLU A 70 -8.31 -24.42 -4.88
N PRO A 71 -7.39 -24.82 -5.80
CA PRO A 71 -7.47 -26.10 -6.47
C PRO A 71 -6.73 -27.21 -5.71
#